data_AF-A0A8T3XZH5-F1
#
_entry.id   AF-A0A8T3XZH5-F1
#
_cell.length_a   1.000
_cell.length_b   1.000
_cell.length_c   1.000
_cell.angle_alpha   90.00
_cell.angle_beta   90.00
_cell.angle_gamma   90.00
#
_symmetry.space_group_name_H-M   'P 1'
#
loop_
_entity.id
_entity.type
_entity.pdbx_description
1 polymer ?
#
loop_
_entity_poly.entity_id
_entity_poly.type
_entity_poly.pdbx_seq_one_letter_code
_entity_poly.pdbx_strand_id
1 'polypeptide(L)'
;MEKRALSKIYNENVVYLAAGALFIIIAVVLINNISDKSEGTLENTPCYQSVRQQAFLNTNVRFFSSGLNCPLKRSEIPSNKNDVIKTTFSGELLDCWETFGKGELELFKGDNGAFCHVCSHIIVPDGGEVSQSEFLEFLKTPAYSSNPANKGKTFEQLLQPSQHDSEGYFTDSQLSSIKNNDVLLINSSKNSDYAVVFWYIKGRSEIENFFVKTRAGSPGIAIMGVGALVIAGKAVGAIIIGAVSWPVAIVVGLGAIALGGWTTGVLSGYARESPSWLAQTYIMPYDKGTLSDLGCEIAET
;
A
#
# COMPACT_ATOMS: atom_id res chain seq x y z
N MET A 1 74.08 15.11 15.49
CA MET A 1 73.34 14.48 14.36
C MET A 1 72.08 13.74 14.83
N GLU A 2 72.13 13.08 15.99
CA GLU A 2 71.03 12.28 16.57
C GLU A 2 69.68 13.01 16.74
N LYS A 3 69.67 14.29 17.16
CA LYS A 3 68.44 15.07 17.32
C LYS A 3 67.66 15.33 16.02
N ARG A 4 68.33 15.36 14.86
CA ARG A 4 67.67 15.55 13.55
C ARG A 4 67.01 14.26 13.04
N ALA A 5 67.54 13.10 13.40
CA ALA A 5 66.95 11.81 13.04
C ALA A 5 65.64 11.59 13.81
N LEU A 6 65.64 11.90 15.12
CA LEU A 6 64.46 11.76 15.98
C LEU A 6 63.32 12.71 15.58
N SER A 7 63.62 13.96 15.18
CA SER A 7 62.58 14.91 14.75
C SER A 7 61.89 14.48 13.44
N LYS A 8 62.61 13.80 12.55
CA LYS A 8 62.05 13.34 11.28
C LYS A 8 61.09 12.17 11.50
N ILE A 9 61.49 11.20 12.32
CA ILE A 9 60.65 10.05 12.69
C ILE A 9 59.38 10.52 13.45
N TYR A 10 59.52 11.51 14.33
CA TYR A 10 58.38 12.08 15.04
C TYR A 10 57.37 12.74 14.09
N ASN A 11 57.84 13.54 13.13
CA ASN A 11 56.97 14.23 12.18
C ASN A 11 56.23 13.27 11.24
N GLU A 12 56.88 12.19 10.78
CA GLU A 12 56.22 11.19 9.91
C GLU A 12 55.08 10.47 10.65
N ASN A 13 55.32 10.04 11.90
CA ASN A 13 54.29 9.38 12.71
C ASN A 13 53.10 10.28 13.06
N VAL A 14 53.34 11.57 13.33
CA VAL A 14 52.27 12.55 13.60
C VAL A 14 51.38 12.76 12.37
N VAL A 15 51.95 12.79 11.16
CA VAL A 15 51.19 12.92 9.92
C VAL A 15 50.30 11.70 9.68
N TYR A 16 50.80 10.48 9.90
CA TYR A 16 49.98 9.27 9.74
C TYR A 16 48.84 9.20 10.76
N LEU A 17 49.09 9.58 12.02
CA LEU A 17 48.04 9.66 13.04
C LEU A 17 46.97 10.70 12.70
N ALA A 18 47.38 11.88 12.20
CA ALA A 18 46.45 12.92 11.77
C ALA A 18 45.61 12.47 10.56
N ALA A 19 46.22 11.82 9.56
CA ALA A 19 45.52 11.27 8.41
C ALA A 19 44.54 10.14 8.80
N GLY A 20 44.96 9.24 9.71
CA GLY A 20 44.11 8.19 10.24
C GLY A 20 42.92 8.75 11.02
N ALA A 21 43.14 9.75 11.88
CA ALA A 21 42.06 10.42 12.61
C ALA A 21 41.08 11.11 11.66
N LEU A 22 41.57 11.79 10.62
CA LEU A 22 40.72 12.41 9.60
C LEU A 22 39.87 11.37 8.85
N PHE A 23 40.45 10.23 8.48
CA PHE A 23 39.73 9.15 7.82
C PHE A 23 38.61 8.58 8.72
N ILE A 24 38.89 8.37 10.01
CA ILE A 24 37.89 7.92 10.98
C ILE A 24 36.75 8.93 11.10
N ILE A 25 37.06 10.23 11.18
CA ILE A 25 36.05 11.29 11.24
C ILE A 25 35.16 11.25 9.99
N ILE A 26 35.76 11.13 8.80
CA ILE A 26 35.01 11.03 7.53
C ILE A 26 34.12 9.78 7.52
N ALA A 27 34.65 8.62 7.94
CA ALA A 27 33.89 7.37 8.01
C ALA A 27 32.70 7.47 8.98
N VAL A 28 32.87 8.06 10.15
CA VAL A 28 31.79 8.27 11.13
C VAL A 28 30.71 9.20 10.56
N VAL A 29 31.10 10.30 9.89
CA VAL A 29 30.14 11.21 9.23
C VAL A 29 29.37 10.51 8.12
N LEU A 30 30.02 9.64 7.34
CA LEU A 30 29.35 8.86 6.30
C LEU A 30 28.39 7.82 6.89
N ILE A 31 28.80 7.09 7.93
CA ILE A 31 27.96 6.09 8.61
C ILE A 31 26.73 6.76 9.22
N ASN A 32 26.88 7.90 9.90
CA ASN A 32 25.75 8.62 10.50
C ASN A 32 24.77 9.13 9.43
N ASN A 33 25.27 9.69 8.32
CA ASN A 33 24.42 10.12 7.21
C ASN A 33 23.72 8.97 6.48
N ILE A 34 24.29 7.77 6.49
CA ILE A 34 23.68 6.56 5.93
C ILE A 34 22.63 6.02 6.89
N SER A 35 22.93 5.97 8.20
CA SER A 35 22.02 5.43 9.24
C SER A 35 20.65 6.12 9.19
N ASP A 36 20.62 7.44 9.27
CA ASP A 36 19.38 8.24 9.32
C ASP A 36 18.53 8.13 8.03
N LYS A 37 19.16 7.81 6.89
CA LYS A 37 18.46 7.57 5.62
C LYS A 37 18.09 6.11 5.41
N SER A 38 18.76 5.20 6.11
CA SER A 38 18.64 3.77 5.89
C SER A 38 17.52 3.13 6.68
N GLU A 39 17.13 3.67 7.84
CA GLU A 39 16.10 3.07 8.69
C GLU A 39 14.78 2.85 7.92
N GLY A 40 14.31 3.82 7.15
CA GLY A 40 13.09 3.66 6.34
C GLY A 40 13.24 2.80 5.07
N THR A 41 14.46 2.65 4.53
CA THR A 41 14.68 1.90 3.27
C THR A 41 15.04 0.44 3.52
N LEU A 42 15.67 0.14 4.65
CA LEU A 42 16.14 -1.20 4.99
C LEU A 42 15.00 -2.13 5.44
N GLU A 43 13.97 -1.61 6.11
CA GLU A 43 12.89 -2.45 6.64
C GLU A 43 12.07 -3.16 5.55
N ASN A 44 11.77 -2.48 4.43
CA ASN A 44 10.93 -3.04 3.37
C ASN A 44 11.72 -3.81 2.30
N THR A 45 13.06 -3.66 2.26
CA THR A 45 13.88 -4.30 1.22
C THR A 45 13.82 -5.83 1.26
N PRO A 46 13.95 -6.51 2.43
CA PRO A 46 13.83 -7.96 2.51
C PRO A 46 12.45 -8.48 2.05
N CYS A 47 11.37 -7.78 2.43
CA CYS A 47 10.02 -8.14 2.01
C CYS A 47 9.87 -8.04 0.49
N TYR A 48 10.20 -6.88 -0.10
CA TYR A 48 10.13 -6.68 -1.54
C TYR A 48 10.96 -7.72 -2.33
N GLN A 49 12.17 -8.03 -1.85
CA GLN A 49 13.01 -9.06 -2.46
C GLN A 49 12.37 -10.45 -2.37
N SER A 50 11.79 -10.81 -1.22
CA SER A 50 11.10 -12.08 -1.04
C SER A 50 9.87 -12.21 -1.94
N VAL A 51 9.07 -11.13 -2.07
CA VAL A 51 7.90 -11.09 -2.96
C VAL A 51 8.33 -11.28 -4.42
N ARG A 52 9.37 -10.58 -4.88
CA ARG A 52 9.86 -10.73 -6.26
C ARG A 52 10.46 -12.11 -6.51
N GLN A 53 11.21 -12.66 -5.57
CA GLN A 53 11.77 -14.00 -5.70
C GLN A 53 10.66 -15.04 -5.79
N GLN A 54 9.62 -14.91 -4.97
CA GLN A 54 8.46 -15.80 -4.99
C GLN A 54 7.67 -15.68 -6.29
N ALA A 55 7.43 -14.46 -6.76
CA ALA A 55 6.78 -14.21 -8.04
C ALA A 55 7.58 -14.80 -9.21
N PHE A 56 8.92 -14.67 -9.19
CA PHE A 56 9.80 -15.23 -10.22
C PHE A 56 9.79 -16.77 -10.25
N LEU A 57 9.86 -17.41 -9.09
CA LEU A 57 9.77 -18.87 -8.99
C LEU A 57 8.36 -19.37 -9.37
N ASN A 58 7.37 -18.47 -9.30
CA ASN A 58 5.97 -18.70 -9.56
C ASN A 58 5.51 -19.97 -8.84
N THR A 59 6.02 -20.33 -7.66
CA THR A 59 5.72 -21.66 -7.08
C THR A 59 4.28 -21.70 -6.58
N ASN A 60 3.63 -22.87 -6.56
CA ASN A 60 2.31 -23.03 -5.94
C ASN A 60 2.44 -22.74 -4.43
N VAL A 61 2.16 -21.51 -4.00
CA VAL A 61 2.40 -20.99 -2.64
C VAL A 61 1.36 -21.50 -1.63
N ARG A 62 0.94 -22.76 -1.73
CA ARG A 62 0.25 -23.42 -0.62
C ARG A 62 1.19 -24.23 0.27
N PHE A 63 2.48 -24.36 -0.07
CA PHE A 63 3.32 -25.43 0.50
C PHE A 63 4.76 -25.10 0.92
N PHE A 64 5.21 -23.83 0.92
CA PHE A 64 6.48 -23.50 1.58
C PHE A 64 6.20 -22.74 2.88
N SER A 65 6.41 -23.42 4.00
CA SER A 65 6.29 -22.94 5.38
C SER A 65 7.27 -21.82 5.76
N SER A 66 8.11 -21.37 4.84
CA SER A 66 8.96 -20.19 5.00
C SER A 66 8.29 -19.03 4.27
N GLY A 67 7.15 -18.57 4.80
CA GLY A 67 6.28 -17.53 4.22
C GLY A 67 7.03 -16.27 3.77
N LEU A 68 6.33 -15.38 3.06
CA LEU A 68 6.91 -14.10 2.64
C LEU A 68 7.54 -13.42 3.86
N ASN A 69 8.79 -12.98 3.74
CA ASN A 69 9.48 -12.31 4.84
C ASN A 69 9.05 -10.84 4.90
N CYS A 70 7.77 -10.64 5.14
CA CYS A 70 7.06 -9.38 5.13
C CYS A 70 6.49 -9.14 6.52
N PRO A 71 7.32 -8.69 7.48
CA PRO A 71 6.84 -8.45 8.84
C PRO A 71 5.74 -7.38 8.83
N LEU A 72 4.74 -7.56 9.70
CA LEU A 72 3.68 -6.58 9.92
C LEU A 72 4.28 -5.26 10.41
N LYS A 73 4.14 -4.19 9.63
CA LYS A 73 4.58 -2.85 10.02
C LYS A 73 3.60 -2.24 11.02
N ARG A 74 4.06 -1.85 12.20
CA ARG A 74 3.25 -1.08 13.16
C ARG A 74 3.49 0.40 12.95
N SER A 75 2.43 1.16 12.73
CA SER A 75 2.48 2.60 12.46
C SER A 75 1.57 3.33 13.44
N GLU A 76 2.15 4.12 14.34
CA GLU A 76 1.39 4.92 15.29
C GLU A 76 1.27 6.35 14.78
N ILE A 77 0.04 6.85 14.64
CA ILE A 77 -0.17 8.22 14.15
C ILE A 77 0.04 9.20 15.32
N PRO A 78 1.01 10.14 15.24
CA PRO A 78 1.39 10.97 16.37
C PRO A 78 0.37 12.06 16.73
N SER A 79 -0.68 12.23 15.91
CA SER A 79 -1.66 13.30 16.06
C SER A 79 -3.00 12.92 15.43
N ASN A 80 -4.09 13.36 16.03
CA ASN A 80 -5.45 13.21 15.49
C ASN A 80 -5.80 14.20 14.37
N LYS A 81 -4.83 14.98 13.87
CA LYS A 81 -5.04 15.90 12.75
C LYS A 81 -5.30 15.12 11.46
N ASN A 82 -6.40 15.43 10.76
CA ASN A 82 -6.82 14.78 9.52
C ASN A 82 -5.71 14.70 8.47
N ASP A 83 -4.94 15.77 8.27
CA ASP A 83 -3.85 15.76 7.27
C ASP A 83 -2.74 14.76 7.61
N VAL A 84 -2.42 14.58 8.90
CA VAL A 84 -1.44 13.59 9.36
C VAL A 84 -2.00 12.19 9.12
N ILE A 85 -3.27 11.96 9.47
CA ILE A 85 -3.96 10.69 9.25
C ILE A 85 -3.97 10.33 7.75
N LYS A 86 -4.46 11.22 6.89
CA LYS A 86 -4.52 11.03 5.44
C LYS A 86 -3.14 10.75 4.85
N THR A 87 -2.12 11.47 5.29
CA THR A 87 -0.72 11.27 4.86
C THR A 87 -0.19 9.90 5.27
N THR A 88 -0.39 9.49 6.53
CA THR A 88 0.06 8.17 7.00
C THR A 88 -0.61 7.05 6.21
N PHE A 89 -1.95 7.04 6.13
CA PHE A 89 -2.67 5.99 5.41
C PHE A 89 -2.31 5.94 3.92
N SER A 90 -2.16 7.08 3.25
CA SER A 90 -1.78 7.11 1.83
C SER A 90 -0.34 6.63 1.61
N GLY A 91 0.57 6.93 2.55
CA GLY A 91 1.93 6.41 2.55
C GLY A 91 1.96 4.90 2.74
N GLU A 92 1.24 4.37 3.72
CA GLU A 92 1.16 2.92 4.00
C GLU A 92 0.50 2.15 2.84
N LEU A 93 -0.55 2.71 2.21
CA LEU A 93 -1.14 2.15 0.98
C LEU A 93 -0.11 2.07 -0.15
N LEU A 94 0.64 3.15 -0.37
CA LEU A 94 1.64 3.22 -1.42
C LEU A 94 2.79 2.23 -1.16
N ASP A 95 3.35 2.22 0.05
CA ASP A 95 4.41 1.30 0.45
C ASP A 95 3.99 -0.15 0.23
N CYS A 96 2.77 -0.50 0.65
CA CYS A 96 2.17 -1.82 0.45
C CYS A 96 2.03 -2.14 -1.05
N TRP A 97 1.50 -1.20 -1.86
CA TRP A 97 1.36 -1.37 -3.31
C TRP A 97 2.70 -1.58 -4.02
N GLU A 98 3.72 -0.78 -3.69
CA GLU A 98 5.06 -0.89 -4.27
C GLU A 98 5.77 -2.18 -3.84
N THR A 99 5.61 -2.58 -2.57
CA THR A 99 6.17 -3.82 -2.01
C THR A 99 5.68 -5.05 -2.77
N PHE A 100 4.41 -5.06 -3.16
CA PHE A 100 3.83 -6.12 -3.97
C PHE A 100 3.92 -5.88 -5.48
N GLY A 101 4.86 -5.02 -5.90
CA GLY A 101 5.20 -4.81 -7.30
C GLY A 101 4.07 -4.23 -8.14
N LYS A 102 3.24 -3.38 -7.53
CA LYS A 102 2.18 -2.61 -8.21
C LYS A 102 1.17 -3.48 -8.95
N GLY A 103 0.91 -4.67 -8.42
CA GLY A 103 0.01 -5.65 -9.02
C GLY A 103 0.56 -6.35 -10.26
N GLU A 104 1.77 -6.03 -10.70
CA GLU A 104 2.35 -6.60 -11.94
C GLU A 104 3.02 -7.96 -11.71
N LEU A 105 3.27 -8.32 -10.45
CA LEU A 105 3.88 -9.59 -10.08
C LEU A 105 2.83 -10.70 -10.07
N GLU A 106 3.14 -11.82 -10.73
CA GLU A 106 2.33 -13.03 -10.63
C GLU A 106 2.66 -13.75 -9.32
N LEU A 107 1.86 -13.51 -8.28
CA LEU A 107 2.18 -13.94 -6.91
C LEU A 107 1.92 -15.43 -6.61
N PHE A 108 1.17 -16.13 -7.47
CA PHE A 108 0.96 -17.57 -7.33
C PHE A 108 0.74 -18.27 -8.68
N LYS A 109 1.13 -19.55 -8.75
CA LYS A 109 0.91 -20.43 -9.90
C LYS A 109 -0.57 -20.82 -10.03
N GLY A 110 -0.99 -21.05 -11.27
CA GLY A 110 -2.33 -21.52 -11.62
C GLY A 110 -3.27 -20.40 -12.05
N ASP A 111 -4.46 -20.77 -12.51
CA ASP A 111 -5.44 -19.82 -13.08
C ASP A 111 -6.45 -19.29 -12.06
N ASN A 112 -6.46 -19.86 -10.85
CA ASN A 112 -7.36 -19.47 -9.78
C ASN A 112 -6.62 -19.44 -8.44
N GLY A 113 -6.83 -18.38 -7.68
CA GLY A 113 -6.38 -18.26 -6.29
C GLY A 113 -6.65 -16.87 -5.71
N ALA A 114 -6.48 -16.74 -4.41
CA ALA A 114 -6.49 -15.47 -3.71
C ALA A 114 -5.30 -15.46 -2.76
N PHE A 115 -4.60 -14.33 -2.74
CA PHE A 115 -3.52 -14.00 -1.83
C PHE A 115 -3.91 -12.72 -1.10
N CYS A 116 -3.82 -12.74 0.22
CA CYS A 116 -4.06 -11.58 1.06
C CYS A 116 -2.93 -11.45 2.09
N HIS A 117 -2.40 -10.24 2.26
CA HIS A 117 -1.35 -9.96 3.23
C HIS A 117 -1.60 -8.63 3.93
N VAL A 118 -1.43 -8.61 5.26
CA VAL A 118 -1.56 -7.40 6.07
C VAL A 118 -0.21 -6.68 6.13
N CYS A 119 -0.08 -5.60 5.34
CA CYS A 119 1.14 -4.81 5.26
C CYS A 119 1.39 -4.03 6.56
N SER A 120 0.36 -3.33 7.04
CA SER A 120 0.51 -2.41 8.16
C SER A 120 -0.65 -2.50 9.15
N HIS A 121 -0.34 -2.36 10.43
CA HIS A 121 -1.27 -2.14 11.54
C HIS A 121 -1.10 -0.70 12.01
N ILE A 122 -2.10 0.13 11.74
CA ILE A 122 -2.10 1.56 11.98
C ILE A 122 -2.93 1.87 13.22
N ILE A 123 -2.30 2.45 14.23
CA ILE A 123 -2.93 2.89 15.47
C ILE A 123 -3.30 4.36 15.32
N VAL A 124 -4.60 4.66 15.37
CA VAL A 124 -5.13 6.02 15.21
C VAL A 124 -5.46 6.58 16.59
N PRO A 125 -4.93 7.76 16.98
CA PRO A 125 -5.24 8.37 18.26
C PRO A 125 -6.70 8.82 18.33
N ASP A 126 -7.25 8.83 19.55
CA ASP A 126 -8.62 9.25 19.83
C ASP A 126 -8.98 10.61 19.19
N GLY A 127 -10.17 10.66 18.59
CA GLY A 127 -10.73 11.86 17.97
C GLY A 127 -10.23 12.17 16.56
N GLY A 128 -9.36 11.34 15.98
CA GLY A 128 -9.08 11.34 14.55
C GLY A 128 -10.26 10.84 13.72
N GLU A 129 -10.77 11.68 12.83
CA GLU A 129 -11.87 11.35 11.92
C GLU A 129 -11.53 11.81 10.50
N VAL A 130 -11.64 10.91 9.53
CA VAL A 130 -11.46 11.26 8.12
C VAL A 130 -12.63 10.68 7.35
N SER A 131 -13.32 11.54 6.61
CA SER A 131 -14.39 11.07 5.73
C SER A 131 -13.82 10.43 4.47
N GLN A 132 -14.59 9.53 3.87
CA GLN A 132 -14.21 8.89 2.62
C GLN A 132 -13.94 9.92 1.52
N SER A 133 -14.82 10.92 1.35
CA SER A 133 -14.64 11.92 0.30
C SER A 133 -13.41 12.79 0.53
N GLU A 134 -13.09 13.14 1.79
CA GLU A 134 -11.91 13.91 2.15
C GLU A 134 -10.62 13.12 1.84
N PHE A 135 -10.60 11.83 2.13
CA PHE A 135 -9.47 10.96 1.83
C PHE A 135 -9.27 10.80 0.31
N LEU A 136 -10.33 10.55 -0.45
CA LEU A 136 -10.25 10.40 -1.90
C LEU A 136 -9.79 11.69 -2.58
N GLU A 137 -10.23 12.85 -2.09
CA GLU A 137 -9.75 14.15 -2.56
C GLU A 137 -8.26 14.34 -2.22
N PHE A 138 -7.82 13.90 -1.04
CA PHE A 138 -6.42 13.93 -0.66
C PHE A 138 -5.53 13.05 -1.56
N LEU A 139 -6.02 11.91 -2.04
CA LEU A 139 -5.26 11.06 -2.97
C LEU A 139 -4.93 11.78 -4.30
N LYS A 140 -5.66 12.83 -4.67
CA LYS A 140 -5.38 13.68 -5.83
C LYS A 140 -4.27 14.71 -5.59
N THR A 141 -3.75 14.83 -4.37
CA THR A 141 -2.65 15.73 -4.06
C THR A 141 -1.29 15.13 -4.45
N PRO A 142 -0.26 15.95 -4.74
CA PRO A 142 1.08 15.44 -5.05
C PRO A 142 1.63 14.57 -3.92
N ALA A 143 2.03 13.35 -4.25
CA ALA A 143 2.64 12.44 -3.29
C ALA A 143 4.08 12.89 -2.98
N TYR A 144 4.45 12.78 -1.72
CA TYR A 144 5.86 12.89 -1.35
C TYR A 144 6.56 11.59 -1.76
N SER A 145 7.47 11.66 -2.74
CA SER A 145 8.27 10.51 -3.15
C SER A 145 9.74 10.88 -3.28
N SER A 146 10.60 10.05 -2.68
CA SER A 146 12.04 10.13 -2.82
C SER A 146 12.52 9.65 -4.21
N ASN A 147 11.69 8.88 -4.91
CA ASN A 147 11.99 8.39 -6.26
C ASN A 147 11.77 9.52 -7.29
N PRO A 148 12.81 9.96 -8.02
CA PRO A 148 12.68 11.00 -9.04
C PRO A 148 11.63 10.70 -10.12
N ALA A 149 11.41 9.42 -10.45
CA ALA A 149 10.41 9.00 -11.44
C ALA A 149 8.95 9.21 -10.97
N ASN A 150 8.76 9.42 -9.67
CA ASN A 150 7.47 9.67 -9.05
C ASN A 150 7.23 11.15 -8.72
N LYS A 151 8.21 12.03 -8.99
CA LYS A 151 8.13 13.45 -8.65
C LYS A 151 6.96 14.12 -9.37
N GLY A 152 6.06 14.76 -8.60
CA GLY A 152 4.90 15.47 -9.12
C GLY A 152 3.69 14.58 -9.44
N LYS A 153 3.81 13.25 -9.25
CA LYS A 153 2.67 12.34 -9.34
C LYS A 153 1.82 12.42 -8.08
N THR A 154 0.52 12.22 -8.22
CA THR A 154 -0.41 12.15 -7.09
C THR A 154 -0.39 10.75 -6.45
N PHE A 155 -0.89 10.60 -5.22
CA PHE A 155 -1.03 9.26 -4.61
C PHE A 155 -1.92 8.37 -5.48
N GLU A 156 -3.01 8.91 -6.00
CA GLU A 156 -3.90 8.24 -6.94
C GLU A 156 -3.14 7.69 -8.15
N GLN A 157 -2.26 8.50 -8.77
CA GLN A 157 -1.45 8.09 -9.91
C GLN A 157 -0.39 7.03 -9.56
N LEU A 158 0.11 7.04 -8.33
CA LEU A 158 1.12 6.06 -7.89
C LEU A 158 0.53 4.73 -7.46
N LEU A 159 -0.73 4.73 -7.01
CA LEU A 159 -1.50 3.54 -6.69
C LEU A 159 -2.12 2.86 -7.93
N GLN A 160 -1.78 3.35 -9.14
CA GLN A 160 -2.15 2.71 -10.40
C GLN A 160 -1.06 1.74 -10.86
N PRO A 161 -1.40 0.66 -11.59
CA PRO A 161 -0.41 -0.12 -12.35
C PRO A 161 0.23 0.74 -13.45
N SER A 162 1.47 0.43 -13.85
CA SER A 162 2.29 1.31 -14.69
C SER A 162 1.77 1.53 -16.13
N GLN A 163 0.76 0.77 -16.55
CA GLN A 163 0.26 0.75 -17.93
C GLN A 163 -0.91 1.71 -18.20
N HIS A 164 -1.40 2.44 -17.20
CA HIS A 164 -2.45 3.44 -17.41
C HIS A 164 -1.87 4.84 -17.61
N ASP A 165 -2.22 5.45 -18.74
CA ASP A 165 -1.98 6.87 -18.99
C ASP A 165 -2.66 7.72 -17.89
N SER A 166 -1.98 8.80 -17.51
CA SER A 166 -2.09 9.57 -16.26
C SER A 166 -3.43 10.26 -15.91
N GLU A 167 -4.52 9.89 -16.56
CA GLU A 167 -5.86 10.41 -16.22
C GLU A 167 -6.29 9.76 -14.90
N GLY A 168 -6.48 10.58 -13.85
CA GLY A 168 -6.90 10.10 -12.53
C GLY A 168 -8.16 9.22 -12.60
N TYR A 169 -8.26 8.25 -11.69
CA TYR A 169 -9.38 7.31 -11.60
C TYR A 169 -10.70 8.00 -11.25
N PHE A 170 -10.63 8.97 -10.33
CA PHE A 170 -11.80 9.62 -9.79
C PHE A 170 -12.18 10.84 -10.61
N THR A 171 -13.24 10.74 -11.40
CA THR A 171 -13.82 11.93 -12.03
C THR A 171 -14.50 12.80 -10.97
N ASP A 172 -14.56 14.11 -11.19
CA ASP A 172 -15.19 15.02 -10.23
C ASP A 172 -16.68 14.73 -10.01
N SER A 173 -17.35 14.15 -11.01
CA SER A 173 -18.73 13.66 -10.91
C SER A 173 -18.88 12.47 -9.94
N GLN A 174 -17.88 11.59 -9.87
CA GLN A 174 -17.87 10.46 -8.93
C GLN A 174 -17.64 10.96 -7.51
N LEU A 175 -16.64 11.84 -7.32
CA LEU A 175 -16.40 12.46 -6.02
C LEU A 175 -17.62 13.21 -5.52
N SER A 176 -18.31 13.95 -6.39
CA SER A 176 -19.55 14.67 -6.03
C SER A 176 -20.65 13.72 -5.55
N SER A 177 -20.74 12.54 -6.16
CA SER A 177 -21.73 11.52 -5.77
C SER A 177 -21.40 10.86 -4.43
N ILE A 178 -20.11 10.68 -4.15
CA ILE A 178 -19.61 10.17 -2.87
C ILE A 178 -19.80 11.21 -1.77
N LYS A 179 -19.51 12.49 -2.03
CA LYS A 179 -19.75 13.61 -1.09
C LYS A 179 -21.20 13.68 -0.62
N ASN A 180 -22.15 13.34 -1.49
CA ASN A 180 -23.58 13.32 -1.14
C ASN A 180 -23.99 12.16 -0.22
N ASN A 181 -23.17 11.12 -0.09
CA ASN A 181 -23.40 9.95 0.75
C ASN A 181 -22.18 9.65 1.62
N ASP A 182 -21.48 10.70 2.05
CA ASP A 182 -20.16 10.56 2.64
C ASP A 182 -20.23 9.73 3.93
N VAL A 183 -19.34 8.74 4.02
CA VAL A 183 -19.23 7.85 5.18
C VAL A 183 -17.89 8.15 5.84
N LEU A 184 -17.86 8.08 7.17
CA LEU A 184 -16.59 8.12 7.89
C LEU A 184 -15.76 6.90 7.52
N LEU A 185 -14.62 7.14 6.89
CA LEU A 185 -13.65 6.10 6.56
C LEU A 185 -12.90 5.68 7.82
N ILE A 186 -12.40 6.69 8.54
CA ILE A 186 -11.65 6.53 9.78
C ILE A 186 -12.47 7.21 10.86
N ASN A 187 -12.81 6.44 11.88
CA ASN A 187 -13.49 6.94 13.07
C ASN A 187 -12.83 6.35 14.32
N SER A 188 -11.84 7.07 14.84
CA SER A 188 -11.10 6.68 16.04
C SER A 188 -11.88 6.88 17.35
N SER A 189 -13.08 7.47 17.35
CA SER A 189 -13.90 7.61 18.58
C SER A 189 -14.25 6.26 19.25
N LYS A 190 -13.94 5.15 18.58
CA LYS A 190 -14.11 3.78 19.05
C LYS A 190 -12.79 3.04 19.31
N ASN A 191 -11.64 3.74 19.45
CA ASN A 191 -10.32 3.10 19.53
C ASN A 191 -10.12 2.05 18.43
N SER A 192 -10.40 2.46 17.19
CA SER A 192 -10.27 1.56 16.05
C SER A 192 -8.85 1.62 15.52
N ASP A 193 -8.13 0.52 15.67
CA ASP A 193 -6.94 0.26 14.87
C ASP A 193 -7.36 -0.11 13.44
N TYR A 194 -6.50 0.18 12.47
CA TYR A 194 -6.73 -0.11 11.07
C TYR A 194 -5.62 -0.96 10.49
N ALA A 195 -5.97 -1.72 9.47
CA ALA A 195 -5.08 -2.53 8.66
C ALA A 195 -4.96 -1.92 7.27
N VAL A 196 -3.73 -1.87 6.75
CA VAL A 196 -3.50 -1.75 5.30
C VAL A 196 -3.21 -3.14 4.77
N VAL A 197 -4.02 -3.57 3.80
CA VAL A 197 -4.04 -4.95 3.33
C VAL A 197 -3.84 -4.99 1.82
N PHE A 198 -2.91 -5.81 1.35
CA PHE A 198 -2.76 -6.10 -0.07
C PHE A 198 -3.50 -7.38 -0.44
N TRP A 199 -4.26 -7.33 -1.54
CA TRP A 199 -4.93 -8.48 -2.13
C TRP A 199 -4.46 -8.68 -3.57
N TYR A 200 -4.23 -9.92 -3.93
CA TYR A 200 -4.03 -10.36 -5.31
C TYR A 200 -4.89 -11.59 -5.57
N ILE A 201 -5.82 -11.49 -6.51
CA ILE A 201 -6.85 -12.50 -6.78
C ILE A 201 -6.80 -12.82 -8.26
N LYS A 202 -6.74 -14.10 -8.60
CA LYS A 202 -6.73 -14.59 -9.98
C LYS A 202 -7.88 -15.54 -10.16
N GLY A 203 -8.50 -15.48 -11.33
CA GLY A 203 -9.63 -16.34 -11.67
C GLY A 203 -10.97 -15.73 -11.26
N ARG A 204 -11.92 -15.81 -12.18
CA ARG A 204 -13.25 -15.20 -12.05
C ARG A 204 -13.98 -15.68 -10.79
N SER A 205 -13.96 -16.98 -10.52
CA SER A 205 -14.65 -17.56 -9.36
C SER A 205 -14.12 -17.04 -8.03
N GLU A 206 -12.81 -16.82 -7.92
CA GLU A 206 -12.19 -16.28 -6.71
C GLU A 206 -12.49 -14.79 -6.52
N ILE A 207 -12.52 -14.02 -7.62
CA ILE A 207 -12.94 -12.62 -7.60
C ILE A 207 -14.41 -12.49 -7.17
N GLU A 208 -15.30 -13.31 -7.73
CA GLU A 208 -16.72 -13.34 -7.33
C GLU A 208 -16.88 -13.75 -5.85
N ASN A 209 -16.17 -14.81 -5.42
CA ASN A 209 -16.16 -15.26 -4.03
C ASN A 209 -15.64 -14.19 -3.07
N PHE A 210 -14.60 -13.45 -3.46
CA PHE A 210 -14.09 -12.33 -2.68
C PHE A 210 -15.15 -11.27 -2.44
N PHE A 211 -15.85 -10.82 -3.48
CA PHE A 211 -16.92 -9.83 -3.34
C PHE A 211 -18.09 -10.33 -2.48
N VAL A 212 -18.41 -11.63 -2.58
CA VAL A 212 -19.45 -12.24 -1.73
C VAL A 212 -19.00 -12.30 -0.27
N LYS A 213 -17.77 -12.77 0.01
CA LYS A 213 -17.22 -12.88 1.36
C LYS A 213 -17.05 -11.53 2.04
N THR A 214 -16.52 -10.53 1.34
CA THR A 214 -16.38 -9.17 1.88
C THR A 214 -17.73 -8.53 2.20
N ARG A 215 -18.77 -8.84 1.42
CA ARG A 215 -20.14 -8.39 1.70
C ARG A 215 -20.77 -9.11 2.91
N ALA A 216 -20.57 -10.41 3.03
CA ALA A 216 -21.21 -11.22 4.07
C ALA A 216 -20.49 -11.14 5.42
N GLY A 217 -19.15 -11.02 5.39
CA GLY A 217 -18.29 -11.09 6.57
C GLY A 217 -18.19 -9.78 7.35
N SER A 218 -18.69 -8.65 6.83
CA SER A 218 -18.63 -7.40 7.58
C SER A 218 -19.82 -6.48 7.36
N PRO A 219 -20.86 -6.58 8.22
CA PRO A 219 -21.88 -5.54 8.31
C PRO A 219 -21.28 -4.28 8.94
N GLY A 220 -20.66 -3.42 8.13
CA GLY A 220 -20.28 -2.06 8.54
C GLY A 220 -18.83 -1.62 8.24
N ILE A 221 -17.98 -2.45 7.63
CA ILE A 221 -16.66 -1.99 7.19
C ILE A 221 -16.79 -1.27 5.85
N ALA A 222 -16.35 -0.02 5.77
CA ALA A 222 -16.12 0.67 4.50
C ALA A 222 -14.75 0.21 3.96
N ILE A 223 -14.75 -0.56 2.87
CA ILE A 223 -13.51 -1.04 2.23
C ILE A 223 -13.16 -0.06 1.10
N MET A 224 -12.16 0.79 1.32
CA MET A 224 -11.58 1.57 0.22
C MET A 224 -10.39 0.85 -0.34
N GLY A 225 -10.48 0.52 -1.63
CA GLY A 225 -9.44 -0.17 -2.37
C GLY A 225 -8.94 0.69 -3.51
N VAL A 226 -7.62 0.78 -3.67
CA VAL A 226 -7.01 1.34 -4.88
C VAL A 226 -6.14 0.26 -5.51
N GLY A 227 -6.31 0.02 -6.82
CA GLY A 227 -5.39 -0.84 -7.55
C GLY A 227 -5.81 -1.24 -8.95
N ALA A 228 -5.11 -2.24 -9.47
CA ALA A 228 -5.13 -2.70 -10.84
C ALA A 228 -6.22 -3.76 -11.09
N LEU A 229 -6.88 -3.65 -12.24
CA LEU A 229 -7.75 -4.68 -12.78
C LEU A 229 -7.43 -4.86 -14.26
N VAL A 230 -7.05 -6.07 -14.65
CA VAL A 230 -6.69 -6.39 -16.05
C VAL A 230 -7.77 -7.28 -16.65
N ILE A 231 -8.54 -6.70 -17.57
CA ILE A 231 -9.45 -7.43 -18.46
C ILE A 231 -8.62 -7.96 -19.62
N ALA A 232 -8.65 -9.29 -19.82
CA ALA A 232 -7.87 -9.96 -20.84
C ALA A 232 -8.29 -9.49 -22.25
N GLY A 233 -7.60 -8.47 -22.77
CA GLY A 233 -7.69 -8.08 -24.19
C GLY A 233 -7.54 -6.59 -24.48
N LYS A 234 -8.04 -5.70 -23.62
CA LYS A 234 -7.87 -4.24 -23.73
C LYS A 234 -8.04 -3.62 -22.34
N ALA A 235 -7.14 -2.73 -21.94
CA ALA A 235 -7.31 -1.89 -20.76
C ALA A 235 -8.48 -0.93 -21.02
N VAL A 236 -9.71 -1.35 -20.70
CA VAL A 236 -10.92 -0.55 -20.92
C VAL A 236 -11.39 0.00 -19.58
N GLY A 237 -11.23 1.31 -19.40
CA GLY A 237 -11.98 2.07 -18.40
C GLY A 237 -13.47 2.03 -18.73
N ALA A 238 -14.20 1.05 -18.19
CA ALA A 238 -15.64 0.95 -18.36
C ALA A 238 -16.36 1.51 -17.12
N ILE A 239 -16.89 2.72 -17.27
CA ILE A 239 -17.87 3.33 -16.38
C ILE A 239 -19.26 2.81 -16.80
N ILE A 240 -19.95 2.05 -15.94
CA ILE A 240 -21.35 1.67 -16.18
C ILE A 240 -22.24 2.31 -15.11
N ILE A 241 -23.13 3.19 -15.58
CA ILE A 241 -24.15 3.90 -14.79
C ILE A 241 -25.49 3.19 -15.05
N GLY A 242 -26.14 2.69 -14.00
CA GLY A 242 -27.49 2.11 -14.08
C GLY A 242 -28.36 2.63 -12.95
N ALA A 243 -29.49 3.26 -13.30
CA ALA A 243 -30.41 3.93 -12.39
C ALA A 243 -31.48 2.96 -11.84
N VAL A 244 -31.59 2.86 -10.51
CA VAL A 244 -32.85 2.47 -9.84
C VAL A 244 -32.94 3.05 -8.45
N SER A 245 -34.14 3.50 -8.10
CA SER A 245 -34.50 4.40 -7.01
C SER A 245 -34.64 3.71 -5.65
N TRP A 246 -33.67 3.95 -4.77
CA TRP A 246 -33.75 4.07 -3.29
C TRP A 246 -32.39 4.64 -2.79
N PRO A 247 -32.08 4.90 -1.51
CA PRO A 247 -30.96 5.78 -1.17
C PRO A 247 -29.62 5.05 -1.37
N VAL A 248 -28.98 5.25 -2.53
CA VAL A 248 -27.88 4.39 -3.01
C VAL A 248 -26.64 5.22 -3.41
N ALA A 249 -25.46 4.90 -2.85
CA ALA A 249 -24.18 5.63 -2.98
C ALA A 249 -23.21 5.15 -4.11
N ILE A 250 -23.09 5.94 -5.19
CA ILE A 250 -22.41 5.65 -6.48
C ILE A 250 -20.97 5.11 -6.37
N VAL A 251 -20.68 3.97 -7.01
CA VAL A 251 -19.33 3.43 -7.27
C VAL A 251 -19.05 3.44 -8.76
N VAL A 252 -17.98 4.12 -9.18
CA VAL A 252 -17.45 4.06 -10.54
C VAL A 252 -15.95 3.79 -10.44
N GLY A 253 -15.45 2.86 -11.25
CA GLY A 253 -14.02 2.68 -11.55
C GLY A 253 -13.05 2.52 -10.37
N LEU A 254 -12.70 1.28 -10.04
CA LEU A 254 -11.46 0.84 -9.34
C LEU A 254 -10.99 1.51 -8.04
N GLY A 255 -11.84 2.27 -7.33
CA GLY A 255 -11.34 3.08 -6.20
C GLY A 255 -12.12 3.10 -4.88
N ALA A 256 -13.36 2.63 -4.82
CA ALA A 256 -14.13 2.71 -3.58
C ALA A 256 -15.27 1.69 -3.57
N ILE A 257 -15.20 0.67 -2.72
CA ILE A 257 -16.35 -0.20 -2.44
C ILE A 257 -17.03 0.39 -1.20
N ALA A 258 -17.83 1.45 -1.41
CA ALA A 258 -18.74 1.92 -0.38
C ALA A 258 -19.87 0.89 -0.23
N LEU A 259 -19.78 0.05 0.80
CA LEU A 259 -20.60 -1.13 1.07
C LEU A 259 -22.06 -0.81 1.51
N GLY A 260 -22.66 0.23 0.95
CA GLY A 260 -24.04 0.66 1.26
C GLY A 260 -25.08 0.40 0.17
N GLY A 261 -24.71 0.16 -1.11
CA GLY A 261 -25.76 -0.02 -2.13
C GLY A 261 -25.37 -0.31 -3.58
N TRP A 262 -24.09 -0.41 -3.95
CA TRP A 262 -23.65 -0.41 -5.36
C TRP A 262 -23.08 -1.72 -5.91
N THR A 263 -23.38 -2.86 -5.29
CA THR A 263 -22.85 -4.16 -5.77
C THR A 263 -23.53 -4.68 -7.05
N THR A 264 -24.74 -4.22 -7.41
CA THR A 264 -25.47 -4.70 -8.59
C THR A 264 -24.98 -4.12 -9.92
N GLY A 265 -24.51 -2.86 -9.94
CA GLY A 265 -23.97 -2.22 -11.15
C GLY A 265 -22.58 -2.72 -11.51
N VAL A 266 -21.71 -2.88 -10.51
CA VAL A 266 -20.35 -3.41 -10.68
C VAL A 266 -20.42 -4.86 -11.21
N LEU A 267 -21.26 -5.72 -10.63
CA LEU A 267 -21.42 -7.10 -11.11
C LEU A 267 -21.93 -7.19 -12.56
N SER A 268 -22.79 -6.26 -13.01
CA SER A 268 -23.31 -6.29 -14.39
C SER A 268 -22.29 -5.84 -15.44
N GLY A 269 -21.34 -4.96 -15.09
CA GLY A 269 -20.16 -4.67 -15.93
C GLY A 269 -19.14 -5.79 -15.96
N TYR A 270 -18.85 -6.38 -14.80
CA TYR A 270 -17.97 -7.55 -14.68
C TYR A 270 -18.55 -8.80 -15.39
N ALA A 271 -19.87 -8.88 -15.53
CA ALA A 271 -20.51 -9.99 -16.23
C ALA A 271 -20.19 -10.07 -17.73
N ARG A 272 -19.71 -8.96 -18.35
CA ARG A 272 -19.39 -8.92 -19.79
C ARG A 272 -17.95 -9.35 -20.08
N GLU A 273 -16.97 -8.84 -19.35
CA GLU A 273 -15.57 -9.27 -19.43
C GLU A 273 -14.93 -9.18 -18.04
N SER A 274 -14.98 -10.26 -17.28
CA SER A 274 -14.36 -10.32 -15.96
C SER A 274 -12.85 -10.29 -16.09
N PRO A 275 -12.12 -9.50 -15.29
CA PRO A 275 -10.67 -9.53 -15.29
C PRO A 275 -10.14 -10.92 -14.97
N SER A 276 -9.01 -11.29 -15.57
CA SER A 276 -8.34 -12.55 -15.26
C SER A 276 -7.67 -12.49 -13.88
N TRP A 277 -7.32 -11.28 -13.42
CA TRP A 277 -6.79 -11.03 -12.08
C TRP A 277 -7.08 -9.61 -11.58
N LEU A 278 -7.02 -9.44 -10.26
CA LEU A 278 -7.24 -8.21 -9.51
C LEU A 278 -6.12 -8.04 -8.48
N ALA A 279 -5.52 -6.85 -8.40
CA ALA A 279 -4.59 -6.53 -7.31
C ALA A 279 -4.92 -5.17 -6.72
N GLN A 280 -5.11 -5.08 -5.41
CA GLN A 280 -5.50 -3.82 -4.74
C GLN A 280 -4.94 -3.75 -3.33
N THR A 281 -4.78 -2.51 -2.86
CA THR A 281 -4.52 -2.21 -1.44
C THR A 281 -5.75 -1.62 -0.79
N TYR A 282 -6.05 -2.06 0.42
CA TYR A 282 -7.26 -1.71 1.15
C TYR A 282 -6.96 -1.13 2.53
N ILE A 283 -7.80 -0.19 2.97
CA ILE A 283 -7.92 0.20 4.38
C ILE A 283 -9.14 -0.51 4.98
N MET A 284 -8.96 -1.16 6.12
CA MET A 284 -10.06 -1.76 6.89
C MET A 284 -9.74 -1.74 8.39
N PRO A 285 -10.71 -1.88 9.30
CA PRO A 285 -10.41 -2.08 10.72
C PRO A 285 -9.50 -3.28 10.96
N TYR A 286 -8.55 -3.14 11.88
CA TYR A 286 -7.66 -4.21 12.29
C TYR A 286 -8.40 -5.13 13.27
N ASP A 287 -9.05 -6.15 12.72
CA ASP A 287 -9.63 -7.25 13.49
C ASP A 287 -9.01 -8.56 13.03
N LYS A 288 -8.20 -9.19 13.90
CA LYS A 288 -7.44 -10.41 13.55
C LYS A 288 -8.37 -11.56 13.12
N GLY A 289 -9.55 -11.67 13.73
CA GLY A 289 -10.54 -12.69 13.37
C GLY A 289 -11.04 -12.51 11.95
N THR A 290 -11.54 -11.31 11.64
CA THR A 290 -12.00 -10.93 10.30
C THR A 290 -10.89 -11.07 9.25
N LEU A 291 -9.67 -10.61 9.55
CA LEU A 291 -8.52 -10.74 8.64
C LEU A 291 -8.18 -12.21 8.39
N SER A 292 -8.19 -13.05 9.42
CA SER A 292 -7.97 -14.49 9.29
C SER A 292 -9.10 -15.18 8.50
N ASP A 293 -10.36 -14.81 8.71
CA ASP A 293 -11.53 -15.36 8.00
C ASP A 293 -11.52 -14.98 6.51
N LEU A 294 -10.94 -13.82 6.18
CA LEU A 294 -10.66 -13.39 4.82
C LEU A 294 -9.45 -14.10 4.20
N GLY A 295 -8.71 -14.90 4.98
CA GLY A 295 -7.53 -15.64 4.54
C GLY A 295 -6.27 -14.78 4.41
N CYS A 296 -6.20 -13.68 5.16
CA CYS A 296 -5.06 -12.79 5.16
C CYS A 296 -3.93 -13.30 6.05
N GLU A 297 -2.72 -13.30 5.50
CA GLU A 297 -1.50 -13.59 6.25
C GLU A 297 -1.11 -12.39 7.11
N ILE A 298 -0.87 -12.64 8.40
CA ILE A 298 -0.35 -11.67 9.37
C ILE A 298 0.99 -12.22 9.86
N ALA A 299 2.09 -11.64 9.41
CA ALA A 299 3.43 -12.04 9.85
C ALA A 299 3.84 -11.20 11.07
N GLU A 300 3.61 -11.73 12.27
CA GLU A 300 4.08 -11.11 13.50
C GLU A 300 5.61 -11.26 13.63
N THR A 301 6.28 -10.20 14.10
CA THR A 301 7.72 -10.18 14.39
C THR A 301 8.07 -10.85 15.71
#